data_AF-A0A949HSG5-F1
#
_entry.id   AF-A0A949HSG5-F1
#
_cell.length_a   1.000
_cell.length_b   1.000
_cell.length_c   1.000
_cell.angle_alpha   90.00
_cell.angle_beta   90.00
_cell.angle_gamma   90.00
#
_symmetry.space_group_name_H-M   'P 1'
#
loop_
_entity.id
_entity.type
_entity.pdbx_description
1 polymer ?
#
loop_
_entity_poly.entity_id
_entity_poly.type
_entity_poly.pdbx_seq_one_letter_code
_entity_poly.pdbx_strand_id
1 'polypeptide(L)' 'MTHALCQHLRTKKMFTAATVEEAFEEKDPSEASPCHFWCNLTQTVIGVDDQPVSKHVCLPSRSCFEE' A
#
# COMPACT_ATOMS: atom_id res chain seq x y z
N MET A 1 15.61 10.98 16.48
CA MET A 1 15.10 11.41 15.16
C MET A 1 14.03 10.41 14.78
N THR A 2 12.76 10.74 15.00
CA THR A 2 11.65 9.95 14.47
C THR A 2 11.68 10.12 12.97
N HIS A 3 11.92 9.03 12.23
CA HIS A 3 11.70 9.07 10.79
C HIS A 3 10.21 9.33 10.61
N ALA A 4 9.85 10.44 9.98
CA ALA A 4 8.47 10.74 9.66
C ALA A 4 7.93 9.61 8.77
N LEU A 5 6.90 8.90 9.25
CA LEU A 5 6.37 7.70 8.64
C LEU A 5 4.97 7.92 8.10
N CYS A 6 4.58 7.08 7.14
CA CYS A 6 3.20 6.99 6.70
C CYS A 6 2.32 6.28 7.74
N GLN A 7 2.22 6.85 8.94
CA GLN A 7 1.63 6.22 10.12
C GLN A 7 0.18 5.80 9.90
N HIS A 8 -0.57 6.55 9.11
CA HIS A 8 -1.96 6.25 8.77
C HIS A 8 -2.11 5.49 7.45
N LEU A 9 -1.04 5.29 6.68
CA LEU A 9 -1.10 4.44 5.49
C LEU A 9 -1.12 2.98 5.92
N ARG A 10 -2.05 2.22 5.36
CA ARG A 10 -2.18 0.79 5.58
C ARG A 10 -2.13 0.06 4.25
N THR A 11 -1.65 -1.17 4.29
CA THR A 11 -1.63 -2.05 3.13
C THR A 11 -1.93 -3.47 3.55
N LYS A 12 -2.52 -4.23 2.61
CA LYS A 12 -2.73 -5.66 2.75
C LYS A 12 -2.22 -6.33 1.49
N LYS A 13 -1.29 -7.25 1.67
CA LYS A 13 -0.86 -8.18 0.63
C LYS A 13 -1.58 -9.50 0.85
N MET A 14 -2.23 -10.01 -0.19
CA MET A 14 -2.81 -11.34 -0.17
C MET A 14 -1.73 -12.33 -0.61
N PHE A 15 -1.55 -13.39 0.17
CA PHE A 15 -0.82 -14.58 -0.25
C PHE A 15 -1.85 -15.55 -0.82
N THR A 16 -1.65 -15.96 -2.06
CA THR A 16 -2.46 -16.98 -2.73
C THR A 16 -1.73 -18.31 -2.67
N ALA A 17 -2.49 -19.40 -2.54
CA ALA A 17 -1.92 -20.74 -2.69
C ALA A 17 -1.37 -20.88 -4.12
N ALA A 18 -0.19 -21.47 -4.23
CA ALA A 18 0.46 -21.79 -5.50
C ALA A 18 0.92 -23.25 -5.43
N THR A 19 0.89 -23.93 -6.58
CA THR A 19 1.59 -25.21 -6.75
C THR A 19 3.09 -24.99 -6.68
N VAL A 20 3.87 -26.08 -6.55
CA VAL A 20 5.33 -25.98 -6.44
C VAL A 20 5.90 -25.38 -7.72
N GLU A 21 5.38 -25.77 -8.87
CA GLU A 21 5.75 -25.24 -10.18
C GLU A 21 5.49 -23.72 -10.26
N GLU A 22 4.28 -23.28 -9.91
CA GLU A 22 3.89 -21.85 -9.93
C GLU A 22 4.62 -20.98 -8.89
N ALA A 23 5.17 -21.59 -7.84
CA ALA A 23 5.92 -20.88 -6.79
C ALA A 23 7.34 -20.51 -7.22
N PHE A 24 7.93 -21.30 -8.14
CA PHE A 24 9.27 -21.06 -8.69
C PHE A 24 9.25 -20.40 -10.07
N GLU A 25 8.09 -20.31 -10.72
CA GLU A 25 7.93 -19.50 -11.92
C GLU A 25 8.21 -18.01 -11.64
N GLU A 26 9.03 -17.40 -12.52
CA GLU A 26 9.32 -15.97 -12.48
C GLU A 26 8.04 -15.22 -12.84
N LYS A 27 7.27 -14.81 -11.82
CA LYS A 27 6.04 -14.04 -12.05
C LYS A 27 6.39 -12.66 -12.58
N ASP A 28 5.80 -12.31 -13.72
CA ASP A 28 5.89 -10.95 -14.24
C ASP A 28 5.36 -9.98 -13.17
N PRO A 29 6.05 -8.86 -12.89
CA PRO A 29 5.62 -7.91 -11.88
C PRO A 29 4.23 -7.30 -12.15
N SER A 30 3.68 -7.42 -13.37
CA SER A 30 2.28 -7.08 -13.68
C SER A 30 1.27 -8.12 -13.17
N GLU A 31 1.69 -9.35 -12.92
CA GLU A 31 0.87 -10.43 -12.34
C GLU A 31 0.95 -10.47 -10.80
N ALA A 32 1.79 -9.62 -10.21
CA ALA A 32 1.82 -9.46 -8.76
C ALA A 32 0.47 -8.91 -8.27
N SER A 33 -0.20 -9.64 -7.37
CA SER A 33 -1.45 -9.20 -6.77
C SER A 33 -1.37 -7.74 -6.34
N PRO A 34 -2.31 -6.88 -6.79
CA PRO A 34 -2.22 -5.45 -6.53
C PRO A 34 -2.12 -5.21 -5.03
N CYS A 35 -1.02 -4.56 -4.62
CA CYS A 35 -0.87 -4.08 -3.25
C CYS A 35 -1.91 -2.99 -3.03
N HIS A 36 -2.99 -3.34 -2.33
CA HIS A 36 -4.02 -2.37 -1.96
C HIS A 36 -3.50 -1.50 -0.80
N PHE A 37 -3.66 -0.19 -0.96
CA PHE A 37 -3.36 0.81 0.06
C PHE A 37 -4.63 1.53 0.47
N TRP A 38 -4.76 1.86 1.76
CA TRP A 38 -5.84 2.71 2.25
C TRP A 38 -5.34 3.61 3.37
N CYS A 39 -6.06 4.72 3.59
CA CYS A 39 -5.79 5.61 4.70
C CYS A 39 -6.59 5.16 5.92
N ASN A 40 -5.97 5.06 7.08
CA ASN A 40 -6.63 4.67 8.32
C ASN A 40 -7.64 5.74 8.80
N LEU A 41 -7.43 7.00 8.43
CA LEU A 41 -8.30 8.11 8.81
C LEU A 41 -9.64 8.09 8.05
N THR A 42 -9.61 7.83 6.74
CA THR A 42 -10.81 7.77 5.90
C THR A 42 -11.37 6.35 5.78
N GLN A 43 -10.58 5.35 6.15
CA GLN A 43 -10.86 3.92 5.95
C GLN A 43 -11.13 3.55 4.48
N THR A 44 -10.64 4.36 3.53
CA THR A 44 -10.80 4.12 2.09
C THR A 44 -9.49 4.28 1.34
N VAL A 45 -9.49 3.91 0.06
CA VAL A 45 -8.37 4.12 -0.88
C VAL A 45 -8.17 5.60 -1.25
N ILE A 46 -9.08 6.47 -0.79
CA ILE A 46 -9.05 7.91 -1.02
C ILE A 46 -8.67 8.59 0.30
N GLY A 47 -7.68 9.49 0.25
CA GLY A 47 -7.25 10.29 1.40
C GLY A 47 -8.28 11.37 1.76
N VAL A 48 -8.02 12.07 2.87
CA VAL A 48 -8.86 13.22 3.31
C VAL A 48 -8.85 14.35 2.27
N ASP A 49 -7.80 14.41 1.46
CA ASP A 49 -7.60 15.36 0.38
C ASP A 49 -8.27 14.95 -0.94
N ASP A 50 -9.15 13.94 -0.92
CA ASP A 50 -9.89 13.43 -2.07
C ASP A 50 -9.00 12.87 -3.20
N GLN A 51 -7.83 12.36 -2.82
CA GLN A 51 -6.84 11.81 -3.75
C GLN A 51 -6.50 10.35 -3.42
N PRO A 52 -6.13 9.52 -4.42
CA PRO A 52 -5.71 8.14 -4.18
C PRO A 52 -4.50 8.06 -3.24
N VAL A 53 -4.50 7.09 -2.34
CA VAL A 53 -3.36 6.84 -1.45
C VAL A 53 -2.46 5.74 -1.98
N SER A 54 -1.15 5.93 -1.87
CA SER A 54 -0.15 4.92 -2.21
C SER A 54 1.15 5.21 -1.47
N LYS A 55 2.06 4.21 -1.44
CA LYS A 55 3.41 4.41 -0.89
C LYS A 55 4.22 5.50 -1.61
N HIS A 56 3.91 5.80 -2.87
CA HIS A 56 4.63 6.77 -3.69
C HIS A 56 4.14 8.21 -3.48
N VAL A 57 2.95 8.38 -2.88
CA VAL A 57 2.30 9.68 -2.69
C VAL A 57 2.01 9.97 -1.21
N CYS A 58 2.62 9.21 -0.31
CA CYS A 58 2.55 9.47 1.12
C CYS A 58 3.72 10.38 1.53
N LEU A 59 3.44 11.69 1.52
CA LEU A 59 4.39 12.77 1.72
C LEU A 59 3.97 13.62 2.93
N PRO A 60 4.89 14.40 3.54
CA PRO A 60 4.59 15.30 4.66
C PRO A 60 3.41 16.24 4.47
N SER A 61 3.11 16.61 3.23
CA SER A 61 1.98 17.48 2.87
C SER A 61 0.61 16.79 2.86
N ARG A 62 0.54 15.48 3.11
CA ARG A 62 -0.66 14.66 2.94
C ARG A 62 -1.22 14.26 4.30
N SER A 63 -2.54 14.27 4.44
CA SER A 63 -3.21 13.97 5.72
C SER A 63 -3.00 12.53 6.24
N CYS A 64 -2.62 11.60 5.35
CA CYS A 64 -2.32 10.21 5.74
C CYS A 64 -0.86 10.01 6.20
N PHE A 65 -0.05 11.08 6.17
CA PHE A 65 1.30 11.13 6.73
C PHE A 65 1.23 11.81 8.11
N GLU A 66 1.91 11.24 9.11
CA GLU A 66 2.03 11.82 10.45
C GLU A 66 3.51 11.76 10.85
N GLU A 67 4.02 12.85 11.42
CA GLU A 67 5.44 13.00 11.80
C GLU A 67 5.79 12.29 13.11
#